data_AF-A0A2N2U0U4-F1
#
_entry.id   AF-A0A2N2U0U4-F1
#
_cell.length_a   1.000
_cell.length_b   1.000
_cell.length_c   1.000
_cell.angle_alpha   90.00
_cell.angle_beta   90.00
_cell.angle_gamma   90.00
#
_symmetry.space_group_name_H-M   'P 1'
#
loop_
_entity.id
_entity.type
_entity.pdbx_description
1 polymer ?
#
loop_
_entity_poly.entity_id
_entity_poly.type
_entity_poly.pdbx_seq_one_letter_code
_entity_poly.pdbx_strand_id
1 'polypeptide(L)'
;MIKKPRRRKHSRAHPHFVWADPAQFYVERMAAGLTQQQACEYLGVTRRTMYNWENGLTRIPYPAFKLVRMRAGAIVHVPGWDGWRYARDGALMTPDGRTFQPWELQNLQLVVSLSRRYLESRARGTA
;
A
#
# COMPACT_ATOMS: atom_id res chain seq x y z
N MET A 1 26.46 42.97 -20.92
CA MET A 1 25.29 42.09 -21.11
C MET A 1 25.56 40.75 -20.42
N ILE A 2 25.11 40.57 -19.16
CA ILE A 2 25.43 39.37 -18.37
C ILE A 2 24.54 38.22 -18.85
N LYS A 3 25.13 37.21 -19.51
CA LYS A 3 24.42 35.97 -19.87
C LYS A 3 23.99 35.26 -18.58
N LYS A 4 22.69 35.29 -18.26
CA LYS A 4 22.12 34.47 -17.20
C LYS A 4 22.40 32.98 -17.52
N PRO A 5 23.03 32.22 -16.62
CA PRO A 5 23.26 30.80 -16.87
C PRO A 5 21.92 30.09 -17.02
N ARG A 6 21.71 29.42 -18.16
CA ARG A 6 20.54 28.56 -18.37
C ARG A 6 20.62 27.41 -17.37
N ARG A 7 19.65 27.33 -16.46
CA ARG A 7 19.54 26.27 -15.44
C ARG A 7 19.65 24.91 -16.13
N ARG A 8 20.72 24.15 -15.85
CA ARG A 8 20.87 22.78 -16.37
C ARG A 8 19.70 21.95 -15.86
N LYS A 9 18.90 21.43 -16.77
CA LYS A 9 17.77 20.55 -16.47
C LYS A 9 18.36 19.18 -16.11
N HIS A 10 18.62 18.95 -14.83
CA HIS A 10 19.02 17.61 -14.38
C HIS A 10 17.93 16.62 -14.79
N SER A 11 18.32 15.46 -15.32
CA SER A 11 17.35 14.38 -15.52
C SER A 11 16.73 14.10 -14.15
N ARG A 12 15.40 14.09 -14.08
CA ARG A 12 14.68 13.74 -12.86
C ARG A 12 14.77 12.22 -12.68
N ALA A 13 15.98 11.72 -12.48
CA ALA A 13 16.33 10.32 -12.29
C ALA A 13 16.32 9.94 -10.80
N HIS A 14 15.48 10.60 -10.00
CA HIS A 14 15.24 10.15 -8.63
C HIS A 14 14.42 8.84 -8.71
N PRO A 15 14.76 7.81 -7.93
CA PRO A 15 14.10 6.50 -7.97
C PRO A 15 12.58 6.53 -7.66
N HIS A 16 12.06 7.65 -7.15
CA HIS A 16 10.63 7.87 -6.92
C HIS A 16 9.90 8.54 -8.11
N PHE A 17 10.57 8.80 -9.23
CA PHE A 17 9.94 9.25 -10.49
C PHE A 17 9.49 8.06 -11.37
N VAL A 18 9.34 6.87 -10.78
CA VAL A 18 8.59 5.79 -11.42
C VAL A 18 7.13 6.23 -11.46
N TRP A 19 6.64 6.52 -12.65
CA TRP A 19 5.24 6.84 -12.87
C TRP A 19 4.43 5.59 -12.57
N ALA A 20 3.34 5.74 -11.83
CA ALA A 20 2.45 4.61 -11.59
C ALA A 20 1.81 4.19 -12.91
N ASP A 21 1.73 2.88 -13.12
CA ASP A 21 0.98 2.31 -14.22
C ASP A 21 -0.52 2.63 -14.04
N PRO A 22 -1.22 3.14 -15.07
CA PRO A 22 -2.65 3.46 -14.99
C PRO A 22 -3.52 2.28 -14.53
N ALA A 23 -3.26 1.07 -15.02
CA ALA A 23 -4.03 -0.10 -14.63
C ALA A 23 -3.79 -0.44 -13.16
N GLN A 24 -2.54 -0.37 -12.70
CA GLN A 24 -2.21 -0.52 -11.29
C GLN A 24 -2.86 0.55 -10.41
N PHE A 25 -2.86 1.82 -10.83
CA PHE A 25 -3.51 2.91 -10.10
C PHE A 25 -5.02 2.68 -9.96
N TYR A 26 -5.69 2.21 -11.01
CA TYR A 26 -7.10 1.81 -10.97
C TYR A 26 -7.35 0.69 -9.96
N VAL A 27 -6.55 -0.38 -10.00
CA VAL A 27 -6.67 -1.52 -9.07
C VAL A 27 -6.53 -1.06 -7.62
N GLU A 28 -5.53 -0.24 -7.33
CA GLU A 28 -5.28 0.26 -5.97
C GLU A 28 -6.41 1.20 -5.49
N ARG A 29 -7.00 2.03 -6.37
CA ARG A 29 -8.19 2.84 -6.02
C ARG A 29 -9.38 1.95 -5.69
N MET A 30 -9.60 0.90 -6.48
CA MET A 30 -10.69 -0.05 -6.26
C MET A 30 -10.49 -0.84 -4.96
N ALA A 31 -9.23 -1.23 -4.65
CA ALA A 31 -8.86 -1.84 -3.37
C ALA A 31 -9.09 -0.89 -2.19
N ALA A 32 -8.84 0.42 -2.38
CA ALA A 32 -9.19 1.46 -1.42
C ALA A 32 -10.70 1.71 -1.26
N GLY A 33 -11.55 1.05 -2.04
CA GLY A 33 -13.00 1.20 -1.98
C GLY A 33 -13.48 2.61 -2.39
N LEU A 34 -12.67 3.37 -3.11
CA LEU A 34 -12.98 4.74 -3.49
C LEU A 34 -13.62 4.78 -4.88
N THR A 35 -14.72 5.51 -5.02
CA THR A 35 -15.16 6.01 -6.34
C THR A 35 -14.14 7.02 -6.89
N GLN A 36 -14.21 7.32 -8.19
CA GLN A 36 -13.37 8.38 -8.77
C GLN A 36 -13.57 9.73 -8.06
N GLN A 37 -14.81 10.08 -7.69
CA GLN A 37 -15.13 11.34 -7.00
C GLN A 37 -14.50 11.39 -5.61
N GLN A 38 -14.65 10.32 -4.81
CA GLN A 38 -14.02 10.23 -3.48
C GLN A 38 -12.50 10.24 -3.57
N ALA A 39 -11.91 9.62 -4.59
CA ALA A 39 -10.47 9.66 -4.82
C ALA A 39 -10.00 11.07 -5.23
N CYS A 40 -10.80 11.84 -5.97
CA CYS A 40 -10.52 13.24 -6.27
C CYS A 40 -10.48 14.09 -5.01
N GLU A 41 -11.48 13.95 -4.14
CA GLU A 41 -11.56 14.64 -2.85
C GLU A 41 -10.38 14.27 -1.95
N TYR A 42 -10.06 12.98 -1.85
CA TYR A 42 -8.95 12.47 -1.04
C TYR A 42 -7.58 12.99 -1.53
N LEU A 43 -7.38 13.09 -2.84
CA LEU A 43 -6.10 13.52 -3.43
C LEU A 43 -6.01 15.03 -3.70
N GLY A 44 -7.11 15.77 -3.51
CA GLY A 44 -7.18 17.19 -3.84
C GLY A 44 -7.04 17.50 -5.33
N VAL A 45 -7.59 16.64 -6.20
CA VAL A 45 -7.53 16.80 -7.67
C VAL A 45 -8.91 16.86 -8.30
N THR A 46 -8.97 17.25 -9.58
CA THR A 46 -10.24 17.30 -10.32
C THR A 46 -10.62 15.94 -10.90
N ARG A 47 -11.92 15.74 -11.19
CA ARG A 47 -12.39 14.54 -11.92
C ARG A 47 -11.70 14.36 -13.27
N ARG A 48 -11.40 15.46 -13.97
CA ARG A 48 -10.64 15.43 -15.23
C ARG A 48 -9.24 14.86 -15.04
N THR A 49 -8.55 15.25 -13.96
CA THR A 49 -7.22 14.73 -13.62
C THR A 49 -7.29 13.21 -13.35
N MET A 50 -8.27 12.77 -12.56
CA MET A 50 -8.49 11.35 -12.28
C MET A 50 -8.76 10.55 -13.55
N TYR A 51 -9.66 11.03 -14.41
CA TYR A 51 -9.92 10.40 -15.71
C TYR A 51 -8.65 10.28 -16.55
N ASN A 52 -7.86 11.36 -16.66
CA ASN A 52 -6.63 11.34 -17.45
C ASN A 52 -5.58 10.38 -16.87
N TRP A 53 -5.52 10.19 -15.55
CA TRP A 53 -4.63 9.23 -14.92
C TRP A 53 -5.02 7.79 -15.23
N GLU A 54 -6.28 7.42 -15.00
CA GLU A 54 -6.74 6.04 -15.22
C GLU A 54 -6.75 5.62 -16.68
N ASN A 55 -6.92 6.57 -17.61
CA ASN A 55 -6.84 6.34 -19.05
C ASN A 55 -5.42 6.51 -19.62
N GLY A 56 -4.41 6.75 -18.77
CA GLY A 56 -3.02 6.92 -19.21
C GLY A 56 -2.75 8.15 -20.08
N LEU A 57 -3.69 9.08 -20.18
CA LEU A 57 -3.57 10.32 -20.96
C LEU A 57 -2.55 11.29 -20.36
N THR A 58 -2.34 11.21 -19.04
CA THR A 58 -1.32 11.98 -18.34
C THR A 58 -0.61 11.13 -17.30
N ARG A 59 0.63 11.50 -16.99
CA ARG A 59 1.45 10.78 -16.03
C ARG A 59 0.90 10.95 -14.61
N ILE A 60 0.88 9.85 -13.86
CA ILE A 60 0.41 9.79 -12.48
C ILE A 60 1.57 10.13 -11.54
N PRO A 61 1.51 11.23 -10.77
CA PRO A 61 2.53 11.53 -9.78
C PRO A 61 2.62 10.39 -8.75
N TYR A 62 3.84 9.91 -8.49
CA TYR A 62 4.08 8.84 -7.52
C TYR A 62 3.47 9.09 -6.12
N PRO A 63 3.45 10.33 -5.58
CA PRO A 63 2.77 10.61 -4.31
C PRO A 63 1.27 10.31 -4.33
N ALA A 64 0.57 10.60 -5.43
CA ALA A 64 -0.86 10.30 -5.55
C ALA A 64 -1.11 8.80 -5.51
N PHE A 65 -0.30 8.02 -6.24
CA PHE A 65 -0.35 6.56 -6.20
C PHE A 65 -0.07 6.02 -4.79
N LYS A 66 0.97 6.54 -4.11
CA LYS A 66 1.33 6.10 -2.75
C LYS A 66 0.22 6.37 -1.73
N LEU A 67 -0.44 7.53 -1.82
CA LEU A 67 -1.57 7.87 -0.95
C LEU A 67 -2.77 6.96 -1.15
N VAL A 68 -3.08 6.58 -2.39
CA VAL A 68 -4.14 5.61 -2.69
C VAL A 68 -3.80 4.23 -2.10
N ARG A 69 -2.55 3.78 -2.25
CA ARG A 69 -2.10 2.51 -1.64
C ARG A 69 -2.19 2.51 -0.12
N MET A 70 -1.80 3.60 0.52
CA MET A 70 -1.96 3.77 1.97
C MET A 70 -3.43 3.69 2.38
N ARG A 71 -4.33 4.29 1.60
CA ARG A 71 -5.78 4.23 1.85
C ARG A 71 -6.37 2.83 1.62
N ALA A 72 -5.81 2.07 0.69
CA ALA A 72 -6.17 0.68 0.44
C ALA A 72 -5.80 -0.29 1.57
N GLY A 73 -5.19 0.19 2.65
CA GLY A 73 -4.67 -0.70 3.69
C GLY A 73 -3.55 -1.59 3.16
N ALA A 74 -2.85 -1.17 2.09
CA ALA A 74 -1.64 -1.86 1.67
C ALA A 74 -0.64 -1.74 2.81
N ILE A 75 -0.33 -2.88 3.44
CA ILE A 75 0.71 -2.94 4.46
C ILE A 75 1.99 -2.50 3.74
N VAL A 76 2.56 -1.42 4.28
CA VAL A 76 3.74 -0.77 3.73
C VAL A 76 4.82 -1.84 3.54
N HIS A 77 5.67 -1.67 2.51
CA HIS A 77 6.79 -2.55 2.12
C HIS A 77 7.78 -2.84 3.27
N VAL A 78 7.32 -3.57 4.28
CA VAL A 78 8.09 -4.06 5.42
C VAL A 78 8.39 -5.52 5.11
N PRO A 79 9.67 -5.90 5.00
CA PRO A 79 10.05 -7.29 4.72
C PRO A 79 9.35 -8.27 5.67
N GLY A 80 8.73 -9.30 5.11
CA GLY A 80 7.95 -10.30 5.86
C GLY A 80 6.43 -10.06 5.89
N TRP A 81 5.96 -8.91 5.39
CA TRP A 81 4.54 -8.63 5.16
C TRP A 81 4.12 -8.76 3.68
N ASP A 82 4.99 -9.33 2.85
CA ASP A 82 4.73 -9.54 1.44
C ASP A 82 3.47 -10.41 1.22
N GLY A 83 2.53 -9.89 0.43
CA GLY A 83 1.25 -10.57 0.14
C GLY A 83 0.15 -10.39 1.18
N TRP A 84 0.43 -9.75 2.31
CA TRP A 84 -0.59 -9.42 3.31
C TRP A 84 -1.39 -8.17 2.91
N ARG A 85 -2.69 -8.15 3.19
CA ARG A 85 -3.60 -7.04 2.83
C ARG A 85 -4.81 -6.98 3.74
N TYR A 86 -5.47 -5.83 3.83
CA TYR A 86 -6.81 -5.77 4.42
C TYR A 86 -7.88 -6.10 3.37
N ALA A 87 -8.85 -6.94 3.72
CA ALA A 87 -10.06 -7.13 2.95
C ALA A 87 -10.99 -5.92 3.09
N ARG A 88 -12.00 -5.83 2.22
CA ARG A 88 -12.94 -4.69 2.18
C ARG A 88 -13.69 -4.48 3.50
N ASP A 89 -13.93 -5.56 4.23
CA ASP A 89 -14.60 -5.57 5.53
C ASP A 89 -13.65 -5.23 6.71
N GLY A 90 -12.36 -5.02 6.45
CA GLY A 90 -11.36 -4.71 7.46
C GLY A 90 -10.63 -5.92 8.04
N ALA A 91 -10.91 -7.14 7.58
CA ALA A 91 -10.18 -8.33 8.00
C ALA A 91 -8.74 -8.32 7.46
N LEU A 92 -7.77 -8.79 8.25
CA LEU A 92 -6.39 -9.00 7.79
C LEU A 92 -6.33 -10.30 6.98
N MET A 93 -5.97 -10.20 5.71
CA MET A 93 -5.82 -11.32 4.79
C MET A 93 -4.35 -11.71 4.64
N THR A 94 -4.09 -13.01 4.73
CA THR A 94 -2.77 -13.61 4.54
C THR A 94 -2.47 -13.85 3.05
N PRO A 95 -1.19 -14.07 2.68
CA PRO A 95 -0.82 -14.38 1.31
C PRO A 95 -1.45 -15.67 0.76
N ASP A 96 -1.71 -16.66 1.63
CA ASP A 96 -2.39 -17.92 1.32
C ASP A 96 -3.92 -17.81 1.33
N GLY A 97 -4.47 -16.61 1.57
CA GLY A 97 -5.90 -16.32 1.41
C GLY A 97 -6.77 -16.52 2.64
N ARG A 98 -6.18 -16.77 3.82
CA ARG A 98 -6.91 -16.80 5.10
C ARG A 98 -7.22 -15.37 5.55
N THR A 99 -8.30 -15.18 6.29
CA THR A 99 -8.69 -13.88 6.83
C THR A 99 -8.83 -13.93 8.34
N PHE A 100 -8.39 -12.87 9.02
CA PHE A 100 -8.49 -12.69 10.45
C PHE A 100 -9.19 -11.38 10.78
N GLN A 101 -10.29 -11.46 11.50
CA GLN A 101 -11.02 -10.31 12.00
C GLN A 101 -10.27 -9.64 13.16
N PRO A 102 -10.45 -8.32 13.39
CA PRO A 102 -9.74 -7.62 14.46
C PRO A 102 -9.86 -8.27 15.83
N TRP A 103 -11.04 -8.80 16.19
CA TRP A 103 -11.26 -9.49 17.47
C TRP A 103 -10.58 -10.86 17.55
N GLU A 104 -10.36 -11.54 16.43
CA GLU A 104 -9.60 -12.80 16.40
C GLU A 104 -8.12 -12.53 16.66
N LEU A 105 -7.61 -11.41 16.16
CA LEU A 105 -6.23 -10.98 16.38
C LEU A 105 -5.96 -10.53 17.83
N GLN A 106 -6.97 -10.06 18.58
CA GLN A 106 -6.80 -9.63 19.98
C GLN A 106 -6.24 -10.76 20.86
N ASN A 107 -6.56 -12.01 20.53
CA ASN A 107 -6.11 -13.18 21.29
C ASN A 107 -4.76 -13.75 20.80
N LEU A 108 -4.19 -13.22 19.71
CA LEU A 108 -2.96 -13.77 19.13
C LEU A 108 -1.79 -13.75 20.11
N GLN A 109 -1.65 -12.69 20.89
CA GLN A 109 -0.54 -12.58 21.85
C GLN A 109 -0.58 -13.72 22.87
N LEU A 110 -1.77 -14.06 23.37
CA LEU A 110 -1.97 -15.20 24.28
C LEU A 110 -1.67 -16.52 23.58
N VAL A 111 -2.26 -16.76 22.40
CA VAL A 111 -2.10 -18.02 21.65
C VAL A 111 -0.64 -18.27 21.28
N VAL A 112 0.06 -17.27 20.75
CA VAL A 112 1.48 -17.37 20.39
C VAL A 112 2.34 -17.58 21.63
N SER A 113 2.03 -16.90 22.75
CA SER A 113 2.78 -17.08 24.01
C SER A 113 2.64 -18.49 24.57
N LEU A 114 1.42 -19.05 24.56
CA LEU A 114 1.17 -20.43 24.98
C LEU A 114 1.89 -21.43 24.08
N SER A 115 1.84 -21.23 22.75
CA SER A 115 2.55 -22.08 21.79
C SER A 115 4.06 -22.08 22.03
N ARG A 116 4.66 -20.90 22.22
CA ARG A 116 6.11 -20.79 22.54
C ARG A 116 6.46 -21.53 23.83
N ARG A 117 5.71 -21.32 24.91
CA ARG A 117 5.92 -22.01 26.20
C ARG A 117 5.80 -23.52 26.07
N TYR A 118 4.83 -24.00 25.30
CA TYR A 118 4.67 -25.43 25.03
C TYR A 118 5.89 -26.03 24.31
N LEU A 119 6.39 -25.36 23.26
CA LEU A 119 7.59 -25.79 22.55
C LEU A 119 8.83 -25.80 23.47
N GLU A 120 9.01 -24.77 24.29
CA GLU A 120 10.10 -24.69 25.28
C GLU A 120 10.01 -25.79 26.35
N SER A 121 8.81 -26.11 26.82
CA SER A 121 8.59 -27.19 27.79
C SER A 121 8.92 -28.55 27.16
N ARG A 122 8.52 -28.76 25.90
CA ARG A 122 8.81 -29.99 25.17
C ARG A 122 10.31 -30.18 24.93
N ALA A 123 11.02 -29.12 24.54
CA ALA A 123 12.47 -29.18 24.35
C ALA A 123 13.24 -29.49 25.65
N ARG A 124 12.76 -28.98 26.79
CA ARG A 124 13.35 -29.24 28.11
C ARG A 124 13.07 -30.64 28.66
N GLY A 125 11.93 -31.24 28.31
CA GLY A 125 11.57 -32.60 28.73
C GLY A 125 12.19 -33.73 27.89
N THR A 126 12.90 -33.38 26.81
CA THR A 126 13.62 -34.33 25.93
C THR A 126 15.13 -34.38 26.19
N ALA A 127 15.60 -33.80 27.30
CA ALA A 127 16.96 -33.91 27.82
C ALA A 127 16.96 -34.80 29.07
#